data_AF-K4ANI5-F1
#
_entry.id   AF-K4ANI5-F1
#
_cell.length_a   1.000
_cell.length_b   1.000
_cell.length_c   1.000
_cell.angle_alpha   90.00
_cell.angle_beta   90.00
_cell.angle_gamma   90.00
#
_symmetry.space_group_name_H-M   'P 1'
#
loop_
_entity.id
_entity.type
_entity.pdbx_description
1 polymer ?
#
loop_
_entity_poly.entity_id
_entity_poly.type
_entity_poly.pdbx_seq_one_letter_code
_entity_poly.pdbx_strand_id
1 'polypeptide(L)'
;MSGQYSQKSDVYSFGVVMLELLTGRKAFDSSQPRSQQSLVRWATLQLHDIDLLDQMVDPALEGLYPAKSLSRFADAIALCVQPEPEFRPPMSEVVQSLVRLVQRSSMGAGLA
;
A
#
# COMPACT_ATOMS: atom_id res chain seq x y z
N MET A 1 -8.01 4.38 -25.22
CA MET A 1 -7.41 3.68 -24.07
C MET A 1 -6.38 2.70 -24.60
N SER A 2 -5.19 3.16 -24.99
CA SER A 2 -4.08 2.23 -25.22
C SER A 2 -3.33 2.14 -23.89
N GLY A 3 -3.68 1.15 -23.08
CA GLY A 3 -2.93 0.87 -21.86
C GLY A 3 -1.55 0.39 -22.29
N GLN A 4 -0.51 1.17 -22.00
CA GLN A 4 0.86 0.72 -22.18
C GLN A 4 1.15 -0.35 -21.11
N TYR A 5 0.87 -1.60 -21.46
CA TYR A 5 1.25 -2.75 -20.64
C TYR A 5 2.77 -2.77 -20.52
N SER A 6 3.26 -2.70 -19.30
CA SER A 6 4.68 -2.70 -18.97
C SER A 6 4.90 -3.28 -17.58
N GLN A 7 6.14 -3.64 -17.27
CA GLN A 7 6.48 -4.02 -15.90
C GLN A 7 6.10 -2.94 -14.88
N LYS A 8 6.11 -1.65 -15.29
CA LYS A 8 5.70 -0.53 -14.42
C LYS A 8 4.18 -0.45 -14.22
N SER A 9 3.36 -0.93 -15.17
CA SER A 9 1.92 -1.06 -14.94
C SER A 9 1.59 -2.22 -14.00
N ASP A 10 2.39 -3.29 -14.05
CA ASP A 10 2.26 -4.42 -13.12
C ASP A 10 2.62 -3.99 -11.69
N VAL A 11 3.71 -3.23 -11.52
CA VAL A 11 4.08 -2.63 -10.22
C VAL A 11 2.96 -1.74 -9.68
N TYR A 12 2.38 -0.89 -10.52
CA TYR A 12 1.26 -0.04 -10.11
C TYR A 12 0.07 -0.87 -9.63
N SER A 13 -0.34 -1.86 -10.42
CA SER A 13 -1.46 -2.74 -10.09
C SER A 13 -1.21 -3.52 -8.80
N PHE A 14 0.03 -3.97 -8.58
CA PHE A 14 0.42 -4.60 -7.33
C PHE A 14 0.36 -3.62 -6.14
N GLY A 15 0.77 -2.36 -6.33
CA GLY A 15 0.58 -1.29 -5.35
C GLY A 15 -0.88 -1.07 -4.96
N VAL A 16 -1.80 -1.15 -5.93
CA VAL A 16 -3.25 -1.09 -5.65
C VAL A 16 -3.70 -2.29 -4.82
N VAL A 17 -3.25 -3.50 -5.14
CA VAL A 17 -3.57 -4.70 -4.35
C VAL A 17 -3.04 -4.57 -2.92
N MET A 18 -1.84 -4.02 -2.73
CA MET A 18 -1.31 -3.75 -1.39
C MET A 18 -2.15 -2.73 -0.61
N LEU A 19 -2.73 -1.73 -1.28
CA LEU A 19 -3.71 -0.81 -0.66
C LEU A 19 -5.01 -1.51 -0.27
N GLU A 20 -5.53 -2.42 -1.11
CA GLU A 20 -6.72 -3.21 -0.77
C GLU A 20 -6.46 -4.06 0.48
N LEU A 21 -5.28 -4.70 0.56
CA LEU A 21 -4.85 -5.47 1.74
C LEU A 21 -4.70 -4.61 2.99
N LEU A 22 -4.17 -3.38 2.86
CA LEU A 22 -3.99 -2.48 3.99
C LEU A 22 -5.33 -1.99 4.56
N THR A 23 -6.29 -1.72 3.69
CA THR A 23 -7.50 -0.95 4.03
C THR A 23 -8.77 -1.78 4.11
N GLY A 24 -8.78 -3.01 3.58
CA GLY A 24 -9.98 -3.83 3.41
C GLY A 24 -10.97 -3.29 2.37
N ARG A 25 -10.59 -2.25 1.62
CA ARG A 25 -11.46 -1.58 0.63
C ARG A 25 -11.20 -2.10 -0.77
N LYS A 26 -12.21 -1.97 -1.65
CA LYS A 26 -12.07 -2.26 -3.08
C LYS A 26 -11.27 -1.17 -3.78
N ALA A 27 -10.44 -1.55 -4.76
CA ALA A 27 -9.69 -0.62 -5.61
C ALA A 27 -10.59 0.43 -6.28
N PHE A 28 -11.79 0.02 -6.68
CA PHE A 28 -12.84 0.90 -7.20
C PHE A 28 -14.20 0.56 -6.59
N ASP A 29 -14.90 1.59 -6.09
CA ASP A 29 -16.25 1.47 -5.53
C ASP A 29 -17.15 2.58 -6.06
N SER A 30 -18.06 2.24 -6.98
CA SER A 30 -18.98 3.20 -7.60
C SER A 30 -20.06 3.73 -6.65
N SER A 31 -20.27 3.08 -5.50
CA SER A 31 -21.23 3.52 -4.48
C SER A 31 -20.72 4.73 -3.67
N GLN A 32 -19.41 4.98 -3.69
CA GLN A 32 -18.78 6.10 -2.99
C GLN A 32 -18.93 7.44 -3.75
N PRO A 33 -18.79 8.59 -3.06
CA PRO A 33 -18.68 9.89 -3.70
C PRO A 33 -17.55 9.88 -4.74
N ARG A 34 -17.74 10.58 -5.87
CA ARG A 34 -16.79 10.56 -7.01
C ARG A 34 -15.33 10.64 -6.58
N SER A 35 -14.98 11.58 -5.70
CA SER A 35 -13.61 11.79 -5.21
C SER A 35 -12.99 10.54 -4.56
N GLN A 36 -13.80 9.67 -3.96
CA GLN A 36 -13.39 8.49 -3.20
C GLN A 36 -13.62 7.15 -3.93
N GLN A 37 -14.16 7.18 -5.15
CA GLN A 37 -14.41 5.94 -5.91
C GLN A 37 -13.12 5.19 -6.24
N SER A 38 -12.01 5.91 -6.45
CA SER A 38 -10.68 5.32 -6.63
C SER A 38 -9.96 5.26 -5.30
N LEU A 39 -9.59 4.05 -4.87
CA LEU A 39 -8.87 3.84 -3.62
C LEU A 39 -7.54 4.59 -3.61
N VAL A 40 -6.78 4.53 -4.71
CA VAL A 40 -5.51 5.26 -4.85
C VAL A 40 -5.73 6.76 -4.65
N ARG A 41 -6.71 7.36 -5.33
CA ARG A 41 -6.97 8.80 -5.22
C ARG A 41 -7.36 9.22 -3.80
N TRP A 42 -8.11 8.40 -3.09
CA TRP A 42 -8.46 8.64 -1.69
C TRP A 42 -7.25 8.47 -0.74
N ALA A 43 -6.38 7.50 -1.03
CA ALA A 43 -5.25 7.11 -0.20
C ALA A 43 -4.02 8.03 -0.35
N THR A 44 -3.78 8.63 -1.52
CA THR A 44 -2.53 9.35 -1.82
C THR A 44 -2.16 10.41 -0.78
N LEU A 45 -3.13 11.17 -0.25
CA LEU A 45 -2.86 12.18 0.77
C LEU A 45 -2.49 11.57 2.13
N GLN A 46 -3.12 10.45 2.47
CA GLN A 46 -2.97 9.80 3.77
C GLN A 46 -1.68 8.96 3.85
N LEU A 47 -1.20 8.43 2.72
CA LEU A 47 0.06 7.67 2.64
C LEU A 47 1.30 8.47 3.07
N HIS A 48 1.22 9.80 3.12
CA HIS A 48 2.34 10.68 3.48
C HIS A 48 2.23 11.24 4.92
N ASP A 49 1.17 10.88 5.65
CA ASP A 49 0.89 11.38 7.00
C ASP A 49 0.72 10.20 7.96
N ILE A 50 1.58 10.12 8.97
CA ILE A 50 1.63 8.99 9.90
C ILE A 50 0.37 8.88 10.77
N ASP A 51 -0.26 10.01 11.11
CA ASP A 51 -1.46 10.04 11.95
C ASP A 51 -2.71 9.64 11.16
N LEU A 52 -2.71 9.94 9.85
CA LEU A 52 -3.76 9.51 8.93
C LEU A 52 -3.58 8.04 8.52
N LEU A 53 -2.35 7.54 8.49
CA LEU A 53 -2.07 6.17 8.05
C LEU A 53 -2.74 5.13 8.95
N ASP A 54 -2.77 5.33 10.26
CA ASP A 54 -3.44 4.43 11.21
C ASP A 54 -4.97 4.36 10.96
N GLN A 55 -5.57 5.48 10.56
CA GLN A 55 -7.00 5.58 10.26
C GLN A 55 -7.40 4.86 8.97
N MET A 56 -6.43 4.56 8.10
CA MET A 56 -6.67 3.83 6.86
C MET A 56 -6.73 2.32 7.06
N VAL A 57 -6.11 1.82 8.13
CA VAL A 57 -5.90 0.39 8.31
C VAL A 57 -7.24 -0.30 8.48
N ASP A 58 -7.38 -1.47 7.86
CA ASP A 58 -8.57 -2.31 8.00
C ASP A 58 -8.85 -2.56 9.50
N PRO A 59 -10.03 -2.13 10.00
CA PRO A 59 -10.41 -2.34 11.40
C PRO A 59 -10.38 -3.81 11.83
N ALA A 60 -10.51 -4.75 10.88
CA ALA A 60 -10.40 -6.19 11.13
C ALA A 60 -8.99 -6.64 11.57
N LEU A 61 -7.97 -5.79 11.40
CA LEU A 61 -6.63 -6.03 11.93
C LEU A 61 -6.50 -5.69 13.42
N GLU A 62 -7.49 -5.05 14.04
CA GLU A 62 -7.58 -4.83 15.49
C GLU A 62 -6.34 -4.16 16.13
N GLY A 63 -5.61 -3.34 15.37
CA GLY A 63 -4.36 -2.73 15.84
C GLY A 63 -3.19 -3.71 16.01
N LEU A 64 -3.32 -4.96 15.56
CA LEU A 64 -2.32 -6.03 15.69
C LEU A 64 -1.20 -5.89 14.63
N TYR A 65 -0.60 -4.72 14.56
CA TYR A 65 0.51 -4.42 13.67
C TYR A 65 1.52 -3.47 14.32
N PRO A 66 2.83 -3.69 14.13
CA PRO A 66 3.82 -2.70 14.57
C PRO A 66 3.73 -1.43 13.73
N ALA A 67 3.63 -0.25 14.36
CA ALA A 67 3.56 1.04 13.67
C ALA A 67 4.71 1.26 12.66
N LYS A 68 5.93 0.78 13.00
CA LYS A 68 7.09 0.83 12.09
C LYS A 68 6.93 -0.04 10.85
N SER A 69 6.25 -1.18 10.98
CA SER A 69 5.96 -2.06 9.84
C SER A 69 4.88 -1.45 8.95
N LEU A 70 3.86 -0.84 9.56
CA LEU A 70 2.81 -0.10 8.85
C LEU A 70 3.40 1.03 7.99
N SER A 71 4.21 1.92 8.59
CA SER A 71 4.85 3.04 7.87
C SER A 71 5.67 2.55 6.67
N ARG A 72 6.48 1.49 6.84
CA ARG A 72 7.29 0.96 5.74
C ARG A 72 6.48 0.26 4.65
N PHE A 73 5.37 -0.37 5.02
CA PHE A 73 4.44 -0.95 4.05
C PHE A 73 3.76 0.16 3.24
N ALA A 74 3.37 1.26 3.90
CA ALA A 74 2.84 2.45 3.24
C ALA A 74 3.86 3.11 2.31
N ASP A 75 5.13 3.22 2.69
CA ASP A 75 6.20 3.72 1.82
C ASP A 75 6.32 2.89 0.53
N ALA A 76 6.28 1.56 0.65
CA ALA A 76 6.34 0.65 -0.49
C ALA A 76 5.14 0.83 -1.42
N ILE A 77 3.94 0.97 -0.84
CA ILE A 77 2.71 1.28 -1.57
C ILE A 77 2.85 2.61 -2.32
N ALA A 78 3.24 3.68 -1.62
CA ALA A 78 3.33 5.03 -2.16
C ALA A 78 4.27 5.10 -3.37
N LEU A 79 5.38 4.38 -3.33
CA LEU A 79 6.30 4.24 -4.47
C LEU A 79 5.68 3.44 -5.63
N CYS A 80 4.97 2.35 -5.34
CA CYS A 80 4.34 1.54 -6.40
C CYS A 80 3.24 2.28 -7.15
N VAL A 81 2.43 3.09 -6.44
CA VAL A 81 1.27 3.79 -7.01
C VAL A 81 1.57 5.19 -7.55
N GLN A 82 2.86 5.53 -7.74
CA GLN A 82 3.26 6.81 -8.33
C GLN A 82 2.61 7.02 -9.71
N PRO A 83 2.10 8.23 -10.02
CA PRO A 83 1.55 8.53 -11.34
C PRO A 83 2.57 8.32 -12.46
N GLU A 84 3.81 8.77 -12.24
CA GLU A 84 4.92 8.64 -13.17
C GLU A 84 5.56 7.22 -13.09
N PRO A 85 5.54 6.42 -14.18
CA PRO A 85 6.08 5.06 -14.20
C PRO A 85 7.58 4.95 -13.83
N GLU A 86 8.37 5.98 -14.09
CA GLU A 86 9.79 6.05 -13.79
C GLU A 86 10.10 6.00 -12.29
N PHE A 87 9.23 6.57 -11.45
CA PHE A 87 9.41 6.57 -9.98
C PHE A 87 8.96 5.27 -9.32
N ARG A 88 8.26 4.39 -10.05
CA ARG A 88 7.87 3.09 -9.52
C ARG A 88 9.08 2.16 -9.44
N PRO A 89 9.34 1.48 -8.33
CA PRO A 89 10.48 0.58 -8.21
C PRO A 89 10.30 -0.68 -9.08
N PRO A 90 11.38 -1.40 -9.42
CA PRO A 90 11.25 -2.74 -9.98
C PRO A 90 10.62 -3.69 -8.94
N MET A 91 9.90 -4.73 -9.41
CA MET A 91 9.27 -5.70 -8.51
C MET A 91 10.25 -6.41 -7.57
N SER A 92 11.51 -6.58 -7.97
CA SER A 92 12.56 -7.12 -7.11
C SER A 92 12.79 -6.28 -5.84
N GLU A 93 12.76 -4.96 -5.94
CA GLU A 93 12.88 -4.05 -4.81
C GLU A 93 11.63 -4.07 -3.93
N VAL A 94 10.45 -4.17 -4.55
CA VAL A 94 9.17 -4.34 -3.82
C VAL A 94 9.23 -5.62 -2.98
N VAL A 95 9.58 -6.76 -3.58
CA VAL A 95 9.75 -8.04 -2.89
C VAL A 95 10.78 -7.93 -1.77
N GLN A 96 11.93 -7.30 -2.01
CA GLN A 96 12.96 -7.13 -0.97
C GLN A 96 12.45 -6.26 0.19
N SER A 97 11.64 -5.24 -0.06
CA SER A 97 10.99 -4.44 0.97
C SER A 97 10.05 -5.30 1.82
N LEU A 98 9.15 -6.05 1.16
CA LEU A 98 8.18 -6.92 1.83
C LEU A 98 8.85 -8.05 2.64
N VAL A 99 9.86 -8.73 2.09
CA VAL A 99 10.61 -9.77 2.81
C VAL A 99 11.26 -9.21 4.07
N ARG A 100 11.85 -8.01 3.99
CA ARG A 100 12.43 -7.34 5.17
C ARG A 100 11.37 -6.98 6.22
N LEU A 101 10.14 -6.69 5.80
CA LEU A 101 9.02 -6.45 6.74
C LEU A 101 8.64 -7.73 7.47
N VAL A 102 8.41 -8.82 6.74
CA VAL A 102 8.03 -10.12 7.33
C VAL A 102 9.10 -10.63 8.29
N GLN A 103 10.38 -10.56 7.91
CA GLN A 103 11.51 -11.00 8.77
C GLN A 103 11.66 -10.17 10.04
N ARG A 104 11.29 -8.88 10.02
CA ARG A 104 11.36 -8.02 11.21
C ARG A 104 10.18 -8.24 12.15
N SER A 105 9.00 -8.53 11.59
CA SER A 105 7.83 -8.88 12.38
C SER A 105 8.02 -10.18 13.15
N SER A 106 8.67 -11.19 12.55
CA SER A 106 8.96 -12.47 13.24
C SER A 106 9.97 -12.34 14.38
N MET A 107 10.93 -11.40 14.28
CA MET A 107 11.88 -11.15 15.38
C MET A 107 11.27 -10.39 16.57
N GLY A 108 10.17 -9.65 16.35
CA GLY A 108 9.44 -8.98 17.43
C GLY A 108 8.52 -9.90 18.24
N ALA A 109 8.10 -11.03 17.66
CA ALA A 109 7.21 -12.01 18.31
C ALA A 109 7.93 -12.98 19.26
N GLY A 110 9.27 -12.96 19.32
CA GLY A 110 10.08 -13.85 20.16
C GLY A 110 10.44 -13.31 21.55
N LEU A 111 9.88 -12.18 21.97
CA LEU A 111 10.16 -11.52 23.26
C LEU A 111 8.90 -11.25 24.11
N ALA A 112 7.80 -11.96 23.86
CA ALA A 112 6.61 -11.95 24.70
C ALA A 112 6.46 -13.28 25.44
#